data_AF-A0A8T6IF12-F1
#
_entry.id   AF-A0A8T6IF12-F1
#
_cell.length_a   1.000
_cell.length_b   1.000
_cell.length_c   1.000
_cell.angle_alpha   90.00
_cell.angle_beta   90.00
_cell.angle_gamma   90.00
#
_symmetry.space_group_name_H-M   'P 1'
#
loop_
_entity.id
_entity.type
_entity.pdbx_description
1 polymer ?
#
loop_
_entity_poly.entity_id
_entity_poly.type
_entity_poly.pdbx_seq_one_letter_code
_entity_poly.pdbx_strand_id
1 'polypeptide(L)'
;MPRSNPPRKKKRAATPVRRKPQAQSTPAPIPDRRAMERFLGGLAGGRPEEALRAAQEFMYDAWEAPTKRQRLALVRKALKRSPLCADAYVLLAEETAGSVADAIDLYRRGVEAGELAVGPEAFEDDVGHFWGVLDTRPYMRVA
;
A
#
# COMPACT_ATOMS: atom_id res chain seq x y z
N MET A 1 -41.42 -17.76 80.53
CA MET A 1 -40.94 -16.36 80.61
C MET A 1 -39.78 -16.29 81.60
N PRO A 2 -38.94 -15.24 81.58
CA PRO A 2 -38.04 -14.75 80.53
C PRO A 2 -36.57 -15.11 80.95
N ARG A 3 -35.43 -14.49 80.63
CA ARG A 3 -35.00 -13.25 79.92
C ARG A 3 -33.75 -13.56 79.06
N SER A 4 -33.29 -12.56 78.29
CA SER A 4 -31.97 -12.44 77.66
C SER A 4 -30.85 -12.18 78.72
N ASN A 5 -29.53 -12.12 78.46
CA ASN A 5 -28.82 -11.48 77.32
C ASN A 5 -27.36 -12.06 77.12
N PRO A 6 -26.36 -11.44 76.43
CA PRO A 6 -25.77 -12.08 75.24
C PRO A 6 -24.24 -12.37 75.28
N PRO A 7 -23.70 -13.16 74.32
CA PRO A 7 -22.26 -13.43 74.21
C PRO A 7 -21.46 -12.24 73.62
N ARG A 8 -20.24 -12.02 74.14
CA ARG A 8 -19.31 -10.96 73.68
C ARG A 8 -18.70 -11.24 72.30
N LYS A 9 -18.65 -10.23 71.43
CA LYS A 9 -17.96 -10.27 70.14
C LYS A 9 -16.43 -10.42 70.31
N LYS A 10 -15.82 -11.47 69.77
CA LYS A 10 -14.37 -11.51 69.49
C LYS A 10 -14.12 -11.05 68.04
N LYS A 11 -13.43 -9.92 67.87
CA LYS A 11 -12.99 -9.45 66.54
C LYS A 11 -11.93 -10.41 65.98
N ARG A 12 -12.12 -10.93 64.76
CA ARG A 12 -11.02 -11.50 63.97
C ARG A 12 -10.28 -10.36 63.27
N ALA A 13 -8.96 -10.47 63.14
CA ALA A 13 -8.14 -9.45 62.50
C ALA A 13 -8.41 -9.36 60.99
N ALA A 14 -8.33 -8.15 60.43
CA ALA A 14 -8.43 -7.93 58.99
C ALA A 14 -7.04 -8.00 58.35
N THR A 15 -6.88 -8.86 57.34
CA THR A 15 -5.64 -8.95 56.55
C THR A 15 -5.47 -7.66 55.72
N PRO A 16 -4.29 -7.02 55.69
CA PRO A 16 -4.08 -5.80 54.92
C PRO A 16 -4.05 -6.10 53.42
N VAL A 17 -5.15 -5.79 52.72
CA VAL A 17 -5.21 -5.85 51.25
C VAL A 17 -4.31 -4.77 50.67
N ARG A 18 -3.13 -5.18 50.18
CA ARG A 18 -2.11 -4.31 49.58
C ARG A 18 -2.63 -3.73 48.26
N ARG A 19 -3.26 -2.55 48.31
CA ARG A 19 -3.72 -1.81 47.12
C ARG A 19 -2.54 -1.61 46.15
N LYS A 20 -2.65 -2.15 44.93
CA LYS A 20 -1.75 -1.79 43.83
C LYS A 20 -2.01 -0.32 43.44
N PRO A 21 -0.99 0.47 43.05
CA PRO A 21 -1.22 1.76 42.42
C PRO A 21 -2.07 1.59 41.17
N GLN A 22 -3.08 2.44 41.00
CA GLN A 22 -3.91 2.45 39.81
C GLN A 22 -3.11 3.15 38.71
N ALA A 23 -2.65 2.39 37.71
CA ALA A 23 -1.84 2.93 36.62
C ALA A 23 -2.64 4.01 35.88
N GLN A 24 -2.11 5.23 35.87
CA GLN A 24 -2.71 6.34 35.16
C GLN A 24 -2.60 6.06 33.67
N SER A 25 -3.75 5.98 32.99
CA SER A 25 -3.80 5.86 31.54
C SER A 25 -3.41 7.19 30.90
N THR A 26 -2.10 7.43 30.76
CA THR A 26 -1.61 8.48 29.86
C THR A 26 -2.18 8.22 28.47
N PRO A 27 -2.90 9.16 27.84
CA PRO A 27 -3.27 9.00 26.44
C PRO A 27 -1.98 8.83 25.64
N ALA A 28 -1.98 7.89 24.68
CA ALA A 28 -0.82 7.69 23.81
C ALA A 28 -0.46 9.03 23.14
N PRO A 29 0.84 9.35 22.98
CA PRO A 29 1.24 10.59 22.32
C PRO A 29 0.62 10.61 20.93
N ILE A 30 -0.16 11.65 20.64
CA ILE A 30 -0.75 11.86 19.31
C ILE A 30 0.41 11.84 18.31
N PRO A 31 0.38 10.98 17.28
CA PRO A 31 1.48 10.90 16.33
C PRO A 31 1.77 12.27 15.72
N ASP A 32 3.04 12.57 15.46
CA ASP A 32 3.43 13.78 14.73
C ASP A 32 2.53 13.95 13.51
N ARG A 33 2.11 15.19 13.24
CA ARG A 33 1.16 15.50 12.16
C ARG A 33 1.61 14.88 10.84
N ARG A 34 2.91 14.89 10.53
CA ARG A 34 3.47 14.33 9.30
C ARG A 34 3.44 12.79 9.27
N ALA A 35 3.59 12.14 10.42
CA ALA A 35 3.40 10.70 10.56
C ALA A 35 1.91 10.31 10.47
N MET A 36 1.02 11.12 11.05
CA MET A 36 -0.43 10.93 10.94
C MET A 36 -0.94 11.21 9.52
N GLU A 37 -0.39 12.19 8.80
CA GLU A 37 -0.66 12.44 7.38
C GLU A 37 -0.16 11.29 6.48
N ARG A 38 0.98 10.66 6.80
CA ARG A 38 1.42 9.42 6.11
C ARG A 38 0.49 8.23 6.41
N PHE A 39 0.10 8.05 7.66
CA PHE A 39 -0.80 6.96 8.10
C PHE A 39 -2.20 7.11 7.50
N LEU A 40 -2.79 8.29 7.59
CA LEU A 40 -4.08 8.62 6.97
C LEU A 40 -4.00 8.64 5.44
N GLY A 41 -2.85 9.02 4.87
CA GLY A 41 -2.58 8.91 3.43
C GLY A 41 -2.73 7.48 2.95
N GLY A 42 -2.02 6.53 3.58
CA GLY A 42 -2.14 5.10 3.27
C GLY A 42 -3.53 4.49 3.53
N LEU A 43 -4.37 5.12 4.36
CA LEU A 43 -5.77 4.74 4.59
C LEU A 43 -6.74 5.37 3.57
N ALA A 44 -6.44 6.55 3.04
CA ALA A 44 -7.27 7.27 2.07
C ALA A 44 -6.95 6.89 0.62
N GLY A 45 -5.72 6.48 0.34
CA GLY A 45 -5.26 5.89 -0.91
C GLY A 45 -4.09 4.95 -0.63
N GLY A 46 -4.28 3.66 -0.87
CA GLY A 46 -3.26 2.63 -0.63
C GLY A 46 -1.91 2.97 -1.28
N ARG A 47 -0.83 2.43 -0.69
CA ARG A 47 0.57 2.84 -0.96
C ARG A 47 0.89 2.88 -2.46
N PRO A 48 1.84 3.71 -2.93
CA PRO A 48 2.23 3.74 -4.34
C PRO A 48 2.52 2.35 -4.93
N GLU A 49 3.14 1.44 -4.17
CA GLU A 49 3.34 0.04 -4.59
C GLU A 49 2.02 -0.73 -4.80
N GLU A 50 1.01 -0.50 -3.95
CA GLU A 50 -0.33 -1.12 -4.02
C GLU A 50 -1.22 -0.45 -5.10
N ALA A 51 -0.95 0.82 -5.41
CA ALA A 51 -1.52 1.50 -6.55
C ALA A 51 -0.96 0.93 -7.85
N LEU A 52 0.37 0.80 -7.96
CA LEU A 52 1.05 0.22 -9.12
C LEU A 52 0.68 -1.26 -9.33
N ARG A 53 0.72 -2.10 -8.28
CA ARG A 53 0.33 -3.52 -8.36
C ARG A 53 -1.11 -3.68 -8.86
N ALA A 54 -2.06 -2.90 -8.32
CA ALA A 54 -3.44 -2.93 -8.80
C ALA A 54 -3.65 -2.28 -10.19
N ALA A 55 -2.69 -1.50 -10.70
CA ALA A 55 -2.67 -1.09 -12.11
C ALA A 55 -2.16 -2.23 -13.00
N GLN A 56 -1.19 -3.03 -12.52
CA GLN A 56 -0.64 -4.18 -13.22
C GLN A 56 -1.68 -5.29 -13.45
N GLU A 57 -2.58 -5.54 -12.47
CA GLU A 57 -3.68 -6.51 -12.66
C GLU A 57 -4.57 -6.14 -13.86
N PHE A 58 -4.88 -4.85 -14.06
CA PHE A 58 -5.62 -4.39 -15.24
C PHE A 58 -4.82 -4.56 -16.55
N MET A 59 -3.50 -4.73 -16.50
CA MET A 59 -2.68 -5.02 -17.69
C MET A 59 -2.66 -6.51 -18.03
N TYR A 60 -2.72 -7.40 -17.04
CA TYR A 60 -2.97 -8.83 -17.28
C TYR A 60 -4.36 -9.03 -17.94
N ASP A 61 -5.42 -8.42 -17.39
CA ASP A 61 -6.74 -8.35 -18.03
C ASP A 61 -6.66 -7.80 -19.47
N ALA A 62 -5.79 -6.81 -19.72
CA ALA A 62 -5.71 -6.13 -21.01
C ALA A 62 -5.01 -6.97 -22.08
N TRP A 63 -4.03 -7.81 -21.74
CA TRP A 63 -3.39 -8.70 -22.71
C TRP A 63 -4.31 -9.86 -23.11
N GLU A 64 -5.19 -10.33 -22.22
CA GLU A 64 -6.19 -11.37 -22.56
C GLU A 64 -7.45 -10.81 -23.26
N ALA A 65 -7.75 -9.52 -23.13
CA ALA A 65 -9.00 -8.95 -23.63
C ALA A 65 -9.09 -8.96 -25.18
N PRO A 66 -10.14 -9.57 -25.76
CA PRO A 66 -10.17 -9.91 -27.19
C PRO A 66 -10.31 -8.70 -28.13
N THR A 67 -10.91 -7.59 -27.67
CA THR A 67 -11.11 -6.39 -28.51
C THR A 67 -10.27 -5.21 -28.09
N LYS A 68 -9.72 -4.48 -29.07
CA LYS A 68 -9.06 -3.16 -28.93
C LYS A 68 -9.81 -2.20 -28.00
N ARG A 69 -11.15 -2.18 -28.06
CA ARG A 69 -12.00 -1.34 -27.19
C ARG A 69 -11.91 -1.75 -25.71
N GLN A 70 -11.85 -3.04 -25.40
CA GLN A 70 -11.66 -3.54 -24.03
C GLN A 70 -10.23 -3.29 -23.55
N ARG A 71 -9.21 -3.58 -24.37
CA ARG A 71 -7.80 -3.31 -24.07
C ARG A 71 -7.57 -1.85 -23.71
N LEU A 72 -8.05 -0.93 -24.55
CA LEU A 72 -7.99 0.51 -24.29
C LEU A 72 -8.90 1.01 -23.17
N ALA A 73 -9.86 0.20 -22.68
CA ALA A 73 -10.61 0.53 -21.46
C ALA A 73 -9.82 0.10 -20.20
N LEU A 74 -9.10 -1.01 -20.27
CA LEU A 74 -8.28 -1.56 -19.19
C LEU A 74 -6.97 -0.77 -19.00
N VAL A 75 -6.26 -0.45 -20.08
CA VAL A 75 -5.11 0.49 -20.10
C VAL A 75 -5.45 1.82 -19.42
N ARG A 76 -6.64 2.38 -19.70
CA ARG A 76 -7.11 3.62 -19.05
C ARG A 76 -7.46 3.45 -17.57
N LYS A 77 -7.86 2.26 -17.12
CA LYS A 77 -7.98 1.94 -15.68
C LYS A 77 -6.61 1.83 -15.02
N ALA A 78 -5.66 1.14 -15.66
CA ALA A 78 -4.28 1.01 -15.19
C ALA A 78 -3.64 2.39 -14.97
N LEU A 79 -3.60 3.24 -16.00
CA LEU A 79 -3.03 4.60 -15.90
C LEU A 79 -3.77 5.51 -14.91
N LYS A 80 -5.10 5.33 -14.73
CA LYS A 80 -5.86 6.05 -13.70
C LYS A 80 -5.58 5.53 -12.28
N ARG A 81 -5.19 4.26 -12.14
CA ARG A 81 -4.89 3.62 -10.85
C ARG A 81 -3.44 3.87 -10.42
N SER A 82 -2.49 3.86 -11.37
CA SER A 82 -1.14 4.37 -11.19
C SER A 82 -0.60 4.88 -12.54
N PRO A 83 -0.12 6.14 -12.64
CA PRO A 83 0.51 6.65 -13.86
C PRO A 83 1.89 6.05 -14.12
N LEU A 84 2.43 5.28 -13.16
CA LEU A 84 3.72 4.59 -13.24
C LEU A 84 3.63 3.16 -13.83
N CYS A 85 2.47 2.74 -14.32
CA CYS A 85 2.30 1.43 -14.94
C CYS A 85 2.91 1.42 -16.36
N ALA A 86 4.19 1.07 -16.46
CA ALA A 86 4.97 1.12 -17.70
C ALA A 86 4.32 0.34 -18.87
N ASP A 87 3.85 -0.88 -18.63
CA ASP A 87 3.19 -1.73 -19.63
C ASP A 87 1.94 -1.07 -20.26
N ALA A 88 1.24 -0.22 -19.49
CA ALA A 88 0.07 0.48 -19.98
C ALA A 88 0.42 1.52 -21.07
N TYR A 89 1.66 2.00 -21.12
CA TYR A 89 2.14 2.84 -22.22
C TYR A 89 2.53 2.04 -23.47
N VAL A 90 3.10 0.83 -23.32
CA VAL A 90 3.37 -0.08 -24.45
C VAL A 90 2.07 -0.44 -25.17
N LEU A 91 1.09 -0.97 -24.45
CA LEU A 91 -0.18 -1.38 -25.08
C LEU A 91 -0.99 -0.16 -25.58
N LEU A 92 -0.76 1.04 -25.03
CA LEU A 92 -1.29 2.29 -25.58
C LEU A 92 -0.62 2.68 -26.89
N ALA A 93 0.70 2.52 -27.01
CA ALA A 93 1.45 2.76 -28.25
C ALA A 93 0.97 1.82 -29.36
N GLU A 94 1.01 0.51 -29.11
CA GLU A 94 0.57 -0.55 -30.02
C GLU A 94 -0.87 -0.34 -30.53
N GLU A 95 -1.77 0.15 -29.68
CA GLU A 95 -3.17 0.33 -30.02
C GLU A 95 -3.57 1.75 -30.47
N THR A 96 -2.73 2.79 -30.32
CA THR A 96 -3.15 4.17 -30.64
C THR A 96 -2.16 5.04 -31.40
N ALA A 97 -0.91 4.62 -31.58
CA ALA A 97 0.05 5.38 -32.37
C ALA A 97 -0.41 5.51 -33.84
N GLY A 98 -0.53 6.74 -34.34
CA GLY A 98 -0.79 7.01 -35.76
C GLY A 98 0.49 7.01 -36.61
N SER A 99 1.64 7.20 -35.96
CA SER A 99 2.96 7.29 -36.55
C SER A 99 4.03 6.68 -35.65
N VAL A 100 5.23 6.48 -36.20
CA VAL A 100 6.42 6.03 -35.43
C VAL A 100 6.79 7.04 -34.33
N ALA A 101 6.53 8.34 -34.53
CA ALA A 101 6.81 9.36 -33.53
C ALA A 101 5.88 9.23 -32.31
N ASP A 102 4.56 9.05 -32.54
CA ASP A 102 3.60 8.84 -31.45
C ASP A 102 3.93 7.59 -30.62
N ALA A 103 4.39 6.52 -31.29
CA ALA A 103 4.83 5.30 -30.63
C ALA A 103 6.07 5.54 -29.75
N ILE A 104 7.10 6.20 -30.28
CA ILE A 104 8.33 6.53 -29.55
C ILE A 104 8.03 7.38 -28.30
N ASP A 105 7.18 8.40 -28.41
CA ASP A 105 6.85 9.26 -27.28
C ASP A 105 5.97 8.58 -26.21
N LEU A 106 5.19 7.57 -26.60
CA LEU A 106 4.52 6.68 -25.65
C LEU A 106 5.49 5.69 -24.99
N TYR A 107 6.41 5.06 -25.73
CA TYR A 107 7.42 4.17 -25.16
C TYR A 107 8.35 4.90 -24.18
N ARG A 108 8.81 6.12 -24.51
CA ARG A 108 9.59 6.98 -23.61
C ARG A 108 8.91 7.22 -22.26
N ARG A 109 7.59 7.45 -22.28
CA ARG A 109 6.78 7.60 -21.06
C ARG A 109 6.60 6.27 -20.30
N GLY A 110 6.64 5.15 -21.02
CA GLY A 110 6.76 3.82 -20.43
C GLY A 110 8.07 3.66 -19.66
N VAL A 111 9.20 4.01 -20.27
CA VAL A 111 10.54 3.97 -19.65
C VAL A 111 10.58 4.86 -18.40
N GLU A 112 10.24 6.14 -18.51
CA GLU A 112 10.18 7.10 -17.39
C GLU A 112 9.27 6.59 -16.25
N ALA A 113 8.10 6.04 -16.58
CA ALA A 113 7.20 5.42 -15.61
C ALA A 113 7.82 4.20 -14.92
N GLY A 114 8.59 3.39 -15.65
CA GLY A 114 9.33 2.24 -15.13
C GLY A 114 10.50 2.64 -14.23
N GLU A 115 11.30 3.63 -14.62
CA GLU A 115 12.40 4.18 -13.82
C GLU A 115 11.89 4.72 -12.47
N LEU A 116 10.81 5.51 -12.51
CA LEU A 116 10.15 6.05 -11.32
C LEU A 116 9.42 5.00 -10.47
N ALA A 117 9.02 3.87 -11.06
CA ALA A 117 8.41 2.74 -10.34
C ALA A 117 9.46 1.87 -9.63
N VAL A 118 10.62 1.65 -10.26
CA VAL A 118 11.74 0.86 -9.73
C VAL A 118 12.52 1.65 -8.67
N GLY A 119 12.72 2.95 -8.89
CA GLY A 119 13.45 3.83 -7.97
C GLY A 119 14.98 3.68 -8.08
N PRO A 120 15.76 4.72 -7.73
CA PRO A 120 17.20 4.75 -7.97
C PRO A 120 17.97 3.68 -7.17
N GLU A 121 17.47 3.33 -5.98
CA GLU A 121 18.08 2.35 -5.07
C GLU A 121 18.25 0.98 -5.76
N ALA A 122 17.23 0.49 -6.47
CA ALA A 122 17.33 -0.76 -7.22
C ALA A 122 18.24 -0.66 -8.47
N PHE A 123 18.41 0.53 -9.06
CA PHE A 123 19.40 0.75 -10.13
C PHE A 123 20.85 0.78 -9.62
N GLU A 124 21.08 0.85 -8.31
CA GLU A 124 22.40 0.71 -7.67
C GLU A 124 22.61 -0.71 -7.12
N ASP A 125 21.63 -1.26 -6.39
CA ASP A 125 21.74 -2.55 -5.68
C ASP A 125 21.50 -3.79 -6.59
N ASP A 126 20.52 -3.75 -7.50
CA ASP A 126 20.11 -4.92 -8.32
C ASP A 126 20.82 -5.01 -9.68
N VAL A 127 21.91 -4.26 -9.91
CA VAL A 127 22.61 -4.23 -11.20
C VAL A 127 23.03 -5.63 -11.65
N GLY A 128 22.59 -6.03 -12.85
CA GLY A 128 22.78 -7.38 -13.42
C GLY A 128 21.78 -8.44 -12.96
N HIS A 129 20.94 -8.15 -11.95
CA HIS A 129 20.03 -9.11 -11.32
C HIS A 129 18.54 -8.90 -11.67
N PHE A 130 18.18 -7.81 -12.38
CA PHE A 130 16.81 -7.42 -12.72
C PHE A 130 15.94 -8.59 -13.25
N TRP A 131 16.50 -9.50 -14.06
CA TRP A 131 15.78 -10.68 -14.57
C TRP A 131 15.14 -11.55 -13.46
N GLY A 132 15.69 -11.55 -12.24
CA GLY A 132 15.12 -12.19 -11.05
C GLY A 132 14.18 -11.32 -10.22
N VAL A 133 14.26 -9.99 -10.32
CA VAL A 133 13.48 -9.05 -9.51
C VAL A 133 12.18 -8.69 -10.23
N LEU A 134 11.05 -9.24 -9.75
CA LEU A 134 9.75 -9.11 -10.42
C LEU A 134 9.30 -7.66 -10.62
N ASP A 135 9.58 -6.78 -9.67
CA ASP A 135 9.18 -5.37 -9.73
C ASP A 135 9.95 -4.55 -10.80
N THR A 136 11.10 -5.04 -11.28
CA THR A 136 11.84 -4.43 -12.42
C THR A 136 11.34 -4.87 -13.80
N ARG A 137 10.49 -5.92 -13.87
CA ARG A 137 10.03 -6.48 -15.14
C ARG A 137 9.18 -5.51 -16.00
N PRO A 138 8.34 -4.62 -15.43
CA PRO A 138 7.70 -3.56 -16.21
C PRO A 138 8.70 -2.64 -16.90
N TYR A 139 9.79 -2.23 -16.23
CA TYR A 139 10.85 -1.42 -16.86
C TYR A 139 11.58 -2.19 -17.97
N MET A 140 11.95 -3.46 -17.76
CA MET A 140 12.60 -4.27 -18.80
C MET A 140 11.72 -4.61 -20.02
N ARG A 141 10.39 -4.40 -19.96
CA ARG A 141 9.48 -4.60 -21.10
C ARG A 141 9.26 -3.36 -21.95
N VAL A 142 9.78 -2.20 -21.52
CA VAL A 142 9.57 -0.90 -22.21
C VAL A 142 10.85 -0.22 -22.69
N ALA A 143 12.02 -0.74 -22.30
CA ALA A 143 13.36 -0.20 -22.56
C ALA A 143 14.05 -0.81 -23.80
#